data_AF-A0A6B3CVJ1-F1
#
_entry.id   AF-A0A6B3CVJ1-F1
#
_cell.length_a   1.000
_cell.length_b   1.000
_cell.length_c   1.000
_cell.angle_alpha   90.00
_cell.angle_beta   90.00
_cell.angle_gamma   90.00
#
_symmetry.space_group_name_H-M   'P 1'
#
loop_
_entity.id
_entity.type
_entity.pdbx_description
1 polymer ?
#
loop_
_entity_poly.entity_id
_entity_poly.type
_entity_poly.pdbx_seq_one_letter_code
_entity_poly.pdbx_strand_id
1 'polypeptide(L)'
;RTRADLARLRDLTPEDVTYVTEAFGLLTRELGATPLIGFAGAPFTLASYLVEGGPSRNHEHTKALMYGDPQLWADLLDRLAGITAAFLKVQIEA
;
A
#
# COMPACT_ATOMS: atom_id res chain seq x y z
N ARG A 1 10.69 -3.43 13.86
CA ARG A 1 9.87 -4.43 13.14
C ARG A 1 10.76 -5.61 12.77
N THR A 2 10.20 -6.80 12.60
CA THR A 2 10.94 -8.06 12.46
C THR A 2 10.53 -8.84 11.21
N ARG A 3 11.29 -9.87 10.83
CA ARG A 3 10.89 -10.80 9.76
C ARG A 3 9.57 -11.52 10.04
N ALA A 4 9.26 -11.80 11.31
CA ALA A 4 7.97 -12.36 11.71
C ALA A 4 6.81 -11.37 11.46
N ASP A 5 7.04 -10.06 11.60
CA ASP A 5 6.04 -9.05 11.25
C ASP A 5 5.73 -9.05 9.74
N LEU A 6 6.78 -9.14 8.91
CA LEU A 6 6.63 -9.22 7.46
C LEU A 6 5.84 -10.47 7.03
N ALA A 7 6.10 -11.62 7.67
CA ALA A 7 5.39 -12.86 7.35
C ALA A 7 3.88 -12.80 7.60
N ARG A 8 3.40 -11.86 8.44
CA ARG A 8 1.97 -11.63 8.68
C ARG A 8 1.32 -10.76 7.59
N LEU A 9 2.11 -10.08 6.77
CA LEU A 9 1.62 -9.24 5.67
C LEU A 9 1.40 -10.12 4.43
N ARG A 10 0.18 -10.62 4.28
CA ARG A 10 -0.25 -11.36 3.10
C ARG A 10 -0.55 -10.43 1.92
N ASP A 11 -0.65 -11.01 0.73
CA ASP A 11 -1.11 -10.31 -0.46
C ASP A 11 -2.55 -9.80 -0.30
N LEU A 12 -2.82 -8.68 -0.98
CA LEU A 12 -4.16 -8.09 -1.08
C LEU A 12 -4.94 -8.83 -2.15
N THR A 13 -6.17 -9.22 -1.82
CA THR A 13 -7.14 -9.75 -2.78
C THR A 13 -8.29 -8.75 -2.94
N PRO A 14 -9.04 -8.78 -4.06
CA PRO A 14 -10.15 -7.85 -4.28
C PRO A 14 -11.21 -7.90 -3.16
N GLU A 15 -11.39 -9.05 -2.51
CA GLU A 15 -12.35 -9.24 -1.42
C GLU A 15 -11.98 -8.43 -0.15
N ASP A 16 -10.72 -8.02 -0.01
CA ASP A 16 -10.27 -7.18 1.12
C ASP A 16 -10.76 -5.74 1.02
N VAL A 17 -11.13 -5.30 -0.18
CA VAL A 17 -11.37 -3.89 -0.52
C VAL A 17 -12.61 -3.70 -1.37
N THR A 18 -13.65 -4.53 -1.17
CA THR A 18 -14.91 -4.46 -1.92
C THR A 18 -15.53 -3.05 -1.92
N TYR A 19 -15.39 -2.33 -0.82
CA TYR A 19 -15.84 -0.93 -0.69
C TYR A 19 -15.16 0.02 -1.68
N VAL A 20 -13.93 -0.26 -2.10
CA VAL A 20 -13.23 0.53 -3.14
C VAL A 20 -13.84 0.26 -4.50
N THR A 21 -14.07 -1.02 -4.83
CA THR A 21 -14.74 -1.39 -6.09
C THR A 21 -16.13 -0.75 -6.17
N GLU A 22 -16.92 -0.83 -5.11
CA GLU A 22 -18.25 -0.21 -5.04
C GLU A 22 -18.18 1.32 -5.21
N ALA A 23 -17.24 1.98 -4.52
CA ALA A 23 -17.07 3.42 -4.61
C ALA A 23 -16.66 3.88 -6.02
N PHE A 24 -15.70 3.19 -6.65
CA PHE A 24 -15.28 3.51 -8.02
C PHE A 24 -16.43 3.29 -9.02
N GLY A 25 -17.16 2.19 -8.92
CA GLY A 25 -18.32 1.93 -9.77
C GLY A 25 -19.44 2.98 -9.61
N LEU A 26 -19.66 3.49 -8.39
CA LEU A 26 -20.58 4.61 -8.16
C LEU A 26 -20.08 5.90 -8.77
N LEU A 27 -18.83 6.30 -8.49
CA LEU A 27 -18.24 7.54 -8.96
C LEU A 27 -18.15 7.60 -10.49
N THR A 28 -17.72 6.51 -11.13
CA THR A 28 -17.62 6.43 -12.60
C THR A 28 -19.00 6.64 -13.26
N ARG A 29 -20.08 6.13 -12.66
CA ARG A 29 -21.44 6.37 -13.17
C ARG A 29 -21.89 7.82 -13.00
N GLU A 30 -21.63 8.43 -11.84
CA GLU A 30 -22.04 9.81 -11.54
C GLU A 30 -21.24 10.87 -12.31
N LEU A 31 -19.96 10.60 -12.60
CA LEU A 31 -19.06 11.54 -13.27
C LEU A 31 -19.27 11.63 -14.79
N GLY A 32 -19.95 10.64 -15.40
CA GLY A 32 -20.22 10.59 -16.84
C GLY A 32 -18.94 10.63 -17.69
N ALA A 33 -18.74 11.73 -18.42
CA ALA A 33 -17.55 11.90 -19.27
C ALA A 33 -16.30 12.41 -18.52
N THR A 34 -16.42 12.79 -17.24
CA THR A 34 -15.30 13.31 -16.45
C THR A 34 -14.43 12.14 -15.97
N PRO A 35 -13.10 12.13 -16.25
CA PRO A 35 -12.23 11.05 -15.79
C PRO A 35 -12.12 10.97 -14.26
N LEU A 36 -12.17 9.75 -13.72
CA LEU A 36 -11.88 9.46 -12.31
C LEU A 36 -10.39 9.09 -12.15
N ILE A 37 -9.72 9.69 -11.16
CA ILE A 37 -8.31 9.42 -10.87
C ILE A 37 -8.23 8.39 -9.74
N GLY A 38 -7.69 7.21 -10.06
CA GLY A 38 -7.25 6.24 -9.05
C GLY A 38 -5.93 6.64 -8.39
N PHE A 39 -5.70 6.18 -7.17
CA PHE A 39 -4.46 6.47 -6.44
C PHE A 39 -4.09 5.37 -5.45
N ALA A 40 -2.81 5.32 -5.10
CA ALA A 40 -2.27 4.47 -4.05
C ALA A 40 -1.01 5.09 -3.45
N GLY A 41 -0.68 4.68 -2.22
CA GLY A 41 0.57 5.09 -1.57
C GLY A 41 1.78 4.39 -2.21
N ALA A 42 2.87 5.13 -2.37
CA ALA A 42 4.15 4.56 -2.79
C ALA A 42 4.67 3.58 -1.71
N PRO A 43 5.34 2.47 -2.10
CA PRO A 43 5.81 1.46 -1.15
C PRO A 43 6.67 2.01 -0.01
N PHE A 44 7.57 2.96 -0.30
CA PHE A 44 8.39 3.62 0.71
C PHE A 44 7.55 4.36 1.76
N THR A 45 6.55 5.13 1.31
CA THR A 45 5.66 5.88 2.20
C THR A 45 4.86 4.94 3.09
N LEU A 46 4.27 3.89 2.51
CA LEU A 46 3.51 2.89 3.27
C LEU A 46 4.40 2.16 4.28
N ALA A 47 5.61 1.74 3.86
CA ALA A 47 6.59 1.11 4.75
C ALA A 47 6.94 2.02 5.93
N SER A 48 7.14 3.31 5.67
CA SER A 48 7.46 4.29 6.71
C SER A 48 6.34 4.37 7.76
N TYR A 49 5.07 4.43 7.34
CA TYR A 49 3.95 4.39 8.29
C TYR A 49 3.90 3.09 9.11
N LEU A 50 4.13 1.93 8.48
CA LEU A 50 4.11 0.63 9.17
C LEU A 50 5.26 0.48 10.17
N VAL A 51 6.45 0.96 9.82
CA VAL A 51 7.65 0.86 10.66
C VAL A 51 7.61 1.86 11.80
N GLU A 52 7.23 3.11 11.53
CA GLU A 52 7.13 4.16 12.56
C GLU A 52 5.92 3.95 13.47
N GLY A 53 4.84 3.34 12.98
CA GLY A 53 3.58 3.18 13.71
C GLY A 53 2.69 4.44 13.69
N GLY A 54 3.00 5.40 12.82
CA GLY A 54 2.29 6.68 12.72
C GLY A 54 3.06 7.70 11.87
N PRO A 55 2.55 8.95 11.77
CA PRO A 55 3.28 10.03 11.12
C PRO A 55 4.60 10.30 11.86
N SER A 56 5.69 10.46 11.10
CA SER A 56 7.03 10.70 11.63
C SER A 56 7.71 11.77 10.80
N ARG A 57 8.38 12.73 11.44
CA ARG A 57 9.08 13.83 10.76
C ARG A 57 10.49 13.41 10.32
N ASN A 58 11.13 12.56 11.11
CA ASN A 58 12.54 12.24 10.96
C ASN A 58 12.77 10.83 10.36
N HIS A 59 11.75 9.96 10.40
CA HIS A 59 11.79 8.59 9.91
C HIS A 59 12.94 7.77 10.52
N GLU A 60 13.15 7.91 11.83
CA GLU A 60 14.31 7.35 12.53
C GLU A 60 14.28 5.82 12.52
N HIS A 61 13.12 5.21 12.83
CA HIS A 61 12.97 3.74 12.82
C HIS A 61 13.02 3.17 11.40
N THR A 62 12.45 3.88 10.44
CA THR A 62 12.48 3.51 9.02
C THR A 62 13.91 3.47 8.51
N LYS A 63 14.70 4.53 8.77
CA LYS A 63 16.12 4.58 8.40
C LYS A 63 16.94 3.53 9.14
N ALA A 64 16.68 3.35 10.43
CA ALA A 64 17.35 2.31 11.21
C ALA A 64 17.12 0.91 10.64
N LEU A 65 15.89 0.59 10.21
CA LEU A 65 15.60 -0.67 9.52
C LEU A 65 16.29 -0.75 8.15
N MET A 66 16.16 0.31 7.34
CA MET A 66 16.72 0.38 5.99
C MET A 66 18.24 0.17 5.96
N TYR A 67 18.96 0.74 6.93
CA TYR A 67 20.42 0.60 7.02
C TYR A 67 20.87 -0.60 7.86
N GLY A 68 20.10 -0.98 8.89
CA GLY A 68 20.46 -2.04 9.83
C GLY A 68 20.11 -3.45 9.34
N ASP A 69 19.05 -3.60 8.54
CA ASP A 69 18.67 -4.86 7.89
C ASP A 69 18.13 -4.59 6.47
N PRO A 70 19.04 -4.33 5.49
CA PRO A 70 18.66 -3.97 4.14
C PRO A 70 17.86 -5.06 3.41
N GLN A 71 18.06 -6.34 3.75
CA GLN A 71 17.31 -7.44 3.15
C GLN A 71 15.86 -7.43 3.64
N LEU A 72 15.62 -7.31 4.95
CA LEU A 72 14.26 -7.19 5.46
C LEU A 72 13.55 -5.94 4.92
N TRP A 73 14.28 -4.85 4.73
CA TRP A 73 13.75 -3.65 4.10
C TRP A 73 13.34 -3.88 2.64
N ALA A 74 14.19 -4.52 1.83
CA ALA A 74 13.88 -4.86 0.45
C ALA A 74 12.67 -5.80 0.37
N ASP A 75 12.64 -6.86 1.18
CA ASP A 75 11.52 -7.82 1.23
C ASP A 75 10.19 -7.12 1.60
N LEU A 76 10.23 -6.13 2.50
CA LEU A 76 9.06 -5.33 2.86
C LEU A 76 8.60 -4.45 1.69
N LEU A 77 9.52 -3.79 1.00
CA LEU A 77 9.18 -2.95 -0.15
C LEU A 77 8.60 -3.77 -1.31
N ASP A 78 9.13 -4.96 -1.58
CA ASP A 78 8.62 -5.86 -2.61
C ASP A 78 7.19 -6.31 -2.29
N ARG A 79 6.92 -6.70 -1.04
CA ARG A 79 5.56 -7.05 -0.60
C ARG A 79 4.60 -5.88 -0.78
N LEU A 80 4.99 -4.68 -0.36
CA LEU A 80 4.16 -3.49 -0.48
C LEU A 80 3.96 -3.05 -1.93
N ALA A 81 4.96 -3.23 -2.80
CA ALA A 81 4.83 -2.98 -4.23
C ALA A 81 3.77 -3.90 -4.85
N GLY A 82 3.78 -5.20 -4.50
CA GLY A 82 2.74 -6.14 -4.91
C GLY A 82 1.34 -5.74 -4.45
N ILE A 83 1.19 -5.36 -3.18
CA ILE A 83 -0.08 -4.89 -2.62
C ILE A 83 -0.56 -3.61 -3.31
N THR A 84 0.31 -2.61 -3.47
CA THR A 84 -0.01 -1.36 -4.18
C THR A 84 -0.45 -1.62 -5.61
N ALA A 85 0.23 -2.53 -6.33
CA ALA A 85 -0.14 -2.90 -7.69
C ALA A 85 -1.51 -3.59 -7.74
N ALA A 86 -1.79 -4.53 -6.83
CA ALA A 86 -3.10 -5.19 -6.74
C ALA A 86 -4.22 -4.18 -6.43
N PHE A 87 -3.98 -3.25 -5.50
CA PHE A 87 -4.93 -2.22 -5.13
C PHE A 87 -5.27 -1.26 -6.28
N LEU A 88 -4.27 -0.89 -7.09
CA LEU A 88 -4.49 -0.08 -8.30
C LEU A 88 -5.26 -0.84 -9.37
N LYS A 89 -5.00 -2.15 -9.54
CA LYS A 89 -5.77 -2.98 -10.49
C LYS A 89 -7.25 -3.06 -10.12
N VAL A 90 -7.56 -3.22 -8.82
CA VAL A 90 -8.96 -3.18 -8.35
C VAL A 90 -9.66 -1.90 -8.75
N GLN A 91 -8.99 -0.74 -8.63
CA GLN A 91 -9.56 0.55 -9.04
C GLN A 91 -9.75 0.69 -10.56
N ILE A 92 -8.91 0.03 -11.37
CA ILE A 92 -9.00 0.03 -12.83
C ILE A 92 -10.14 -0.89 -13.32
N GLU A 93 -10.37 -2.00 -12.63
CA GLU A 93 -11.35 -3.03 -13.00
C GLU A 93 -12.79 -2.71 -12.51
N ALA A 94 -12.93 -1.77 -11.57
CA ALA A 94 -14.20 -1.33 -10.97
C ALA A 94 -15.03 -0.40 -11.87
#